data_AF-A0A520UAV4-F1
#
_entry.id   AF-A0A520UAV4-F1
#
_cell.length_a   1.000
_cell.length_b   1.000
_cell.length_c   1.000
_cell.angle_alpha   90.00
_cell.angle_beta   90.00
_cell.angle_gamma   90.00
#
_symmetry.space_group_name_H-M   'P 1'
#
loop_
_entity.id
_entity.type
_entity.pdbx_description
1 polymer ?
#
loop_
_entity_poly.entity_id
_entity_poly.type
_entity_poly.pdbx_seq_one_letter_code
_entity_poly.pdbx_strand_id
1 'polypeptide(L)' 'RTIDVHMRKLREKIGDKYFKTVKGVGYKFVNPD' A
#
# COMPACT_ATOMS: atom_id res chain seq x y z
N ARG A 1 10.56 -8.20 3.32
CA ARG A 1 9.57 -9.31 3.25
C ARG A 1 8.39 -9.14 4.23
N THR A 2 8.48 -8.28 5.25
CA THR A 2 7.39 -8.02 6.23
C THR A 2 6.42 -6.92 5.76
N ILE A 3 6.92 -5.89 5.08
CA ILE A 3 6.10 -4.77 4.59
C ILE A 3 5.03 -5.23 3.61
N ASP A 4 5.35 -6.12 2.67
CA ASP A 4 4.38 -6.73 1.75
C ASP A 4 3.19 -7.39 2.47
N VAL A 5 3.46 -8.12 3.57
CA VAL A 5 2.41 -8.80 4.34
C VAL A 5 1.48 -7.79 5.00
N HIS A 6 2.05 -6.71 5.54
CA HIS A 6 1.26 -5.62 6.11
C HIS A 6 0.49 -4.86 5.04
N MET A 7 1.10 -4.57 3.89
CA MET A 7 0.44 -3.90 2.77
C MET A 7 -0.72 -4.72 2.21
N ARG A 8 -0.60 -6.06 2.12
CA ARG A 8 -1.72 -6.93 1.76
C ARG A 8 -2.87 -6.81 2.75
N LYS A 9 -2.59 -6.97 4.06
CA LYS A 9 -3.61 -6.85 5.11
C LYS A 9 -4.27 -5.47 5.14
N LEU A 10 -3.54 -4.41 4.84
CA LEU A 10 -4.07 -3.05 4.73
C LEU A 10 -4.96 -2.91 3.49
N ARG A 11 -4.51 -3.37 2.32
CA ARG A 11 -5.31 -3.37 1.07
C ARG A 11 -6.59 -4.19 1.20
N GLU A 12 -6.58 -5.30 1.94
CA GLU A 12 -7.79 -6.10 2.24
C GLU A 12 -8.81 -5.33 3.10
N LYS A 13 -8.37 -4.39 3.95
CA LYS A 13 -9.25 -3.64 4.86
C LYS A 13 -9.77 -2.34 4.26
N ILE A 14 -8.91 -1.57 3.60
CA ILE A 14 -9.22 -0.21 3.13
C ILE A 14 -9.19 -0.08 1.61
N GLY A 15 -8.73 -1.11 0.89
CA GLY A 15 -8.72 -1.14 -0.57
C GLY A 15 -7.38 -0.73 -1.19
N ASP A 16 -7.20 -1.14 -2.45
CA ASP A 16 -5.94 -0.99 -3.19
C ASP A 16 -5.61 0.46 -3.57
N LYS A 17 -6.65 1.28 -3.74
CA LYS A 17 -6.56 2.65 -4.26
C LYS A 17 -5.80 3.62 -3.36
N TYR A 18 -5.65 3.30 -2.07
CA TYR A 18 -4.99 4.14 -1.08
C TYR A 18 -3.47 3.95 -1.02
N PHE A 19 -2.91 2.95 -1.69
CA PHE A 19 -1.47 2.66 -1.60
C PHE A 19 -0.83 2.54 -2.97
N LYS A 20 0.12 3.44 -3.25
CA LYS A 20 0.92 3.43 -4.47
C LYS A 20 2.33 2.90 -4.20
N THR A 21 2.79 1.97 -5.02
CA THR A 21 4.17 1.48 -4.97
C THR A 21 5.11 2.48 -5.63
N VAL A 22 6.18 2.84 -4.94
CA VAL A 22 7.27 3.70 -5.42
C VAL A 22 8.53 2.83 -5.55
N LYS A 23 8.91 2.55 -6.79
CA LYS A 23 10.05 1.67 -7.09
C LYS A 23 11.35 2.24 -6.49
N GLY A 24 12.08 1.41 -5.74
CA GLY A 24 13.33 1.79 -5.08
C GLY A 24 13.17 2.53 -3.75
N VAL A 25 11.94 2.80 -3.30
CA VAL A 25 11.67 3.49 -2.02
C VAL A 25 10.73 2.69 -1.12
N GLY A 26 9.58 2.24 -1.64
CA GLY A 26 8.60 1.51 -0.85
C GLY A 26 7.15 1.81 -1.26
N TYR A 27 6.27 2.04 -0.28
CA TYR A 27 4.84 2.31 -0.51
C TYR A 27 4.48 3.69 0.01
N LYS A 28 3.67 4.42 -0.76
CA LYS A 28 3.14 5.73 -0.39
C LYS A 28 1.63 5.64 -0.23
N PHE A 29 1.13 6.17 0.89
CA PHE A 29 -0.29 6.37 1.09
C PHE A 29 -0.78 7.56 0.27
N VAL A 30 -1.88 7.39 -0.47
CA VAL A 30 -2.48 8.40 -1.35
C VAL A 30 -3.99 8.46 -1.09
N ASN A 31 -4.58 9.65 -1.19
CA ASN A 31 -6.03 9.78 -1.18
C ASN A 31 -6.53 9.57 -2.62
N PRO A 32 -7.42 8.61 -2.88
CA PRO A 32 -8.14 8.53 -4.14
C PRO A 32 -9.25 9.58 -4.10
N ASP A 33 -8.94 10.80 -4.52
CA ASP A 33 -9.95 11.80 -4.85
C ASP A 33 -10.83 11.32 -6.02
#